data_AF-A0A7C3B2D1-F1
#
_entry.id   AF-A0A7C3B2D1-F1
#
_cell.length_a   1.000
_cell.length_b   1.000
_cell.length_c   1.000
_cell.angle_alpha   90.00
_cell.angle_beta   90.00
_cell.angle_gamma   90.00
#
_symmetry.space_group_name_H-M   'P 1'
#
loop_
_entity.id
_entity.type
_entity.pdbx_description
1 polymer ?
#
loop_
_entity_poly.entity_id
_entity_poly.type
_entity_poly.pdbx_seq_one_letter_code
_entity_poly.pdbx_strand_id
1 'polypeptide(L)' 'DVQPRDEYGRRLCYVWRDDVMVNAELVRLGYAYAYTLPPNTRYRELFLRLEREAREQKLGLWAE' A
#
# COMPACT_ATOMS: atom_id res chain seq x y z
N ASP A 1 11.39 5.12 7.69
CA ASP A 1 11.76 3.76 7.29
C ASP A 1 13.16 3.46 7.76
N VAL A 2 13.36 2.31 8.41
CA VAL A 2 14.62 1.91 9.06
C VAL A 2 15.42 0.96 8.17
N GLN A 3 14.77 0.25 7.24
CA GLN A 3 15.42 -0.63 6.27
C GLN A 3 15.08 -0.20 4.83
N PRO A 4 16.04 0.36 4.07
CA PRO A 4 15.78 0.90 2.72
C PRO A 4 15.77 -0.17 1.62
N ARG A 5 16.21 -1.39 1.92
CA ARG A 5 16.26 -2.52 0.98
C ARG A 5 15.76 -3.79 1.62
N ASP A 6 15.22 -4.69 0.81
CA ASP A 6 14.89 -6.05 1.23
C ASP A 6 16.07 -7.02 1.05
N GLU A 7 15.84 -8.29 1.39
CA GLU A 7 16.83 -9.39 1.29
C GLU A 7 17.33 -9.64 -0.15
N TYR A 8 16.59 -9.20 -1.16
CA TYR A 8 16.93 -9.32 -2.59
C TYR A 8 17.57 -8.04 -3.14
N GLY A 9 17.85 -7.04 -2.29
CA GLY A 9 18.45 -5.77 -2.67
C GLY A 9 17.50 -4.77 -3.34
N ARG A 10 16.19 -5.06 -3.42
CA ARG A 10 15.17 -4.15 -3.97
C ARG A 10 14.94 -3.00 -3.01
N ARG A 11 14.70 -1.79 -3.53
CA ARG A 11 14.44 -0.62 -2.70
C ARG A 11 13.00 -0.63 -2.19
N LEU A 12 12.83 -0.51 -0.88
CA LEU A 12 11.53 -0.34 -0.25
C LEU A 12 11.26 1.16 -0.11
N CYS A 13 10.27 1.66 -0.84
CA CYS A 13 9.93 3.08 -0.83
C CYS A 13 8.46 3.32 -1.16
N TYR A 14 7.97 4.49 -0.75
CA TYR A 14 6.69 5.02 -1.16
C TYR A 14 6.91 5.91 -2.39
N VAL A 15 6.14 5.66 -3.44
CA VAL A 15 6.23 6.39 -4.70
C VAL A 15 5.18 7.49 -4.70
N TRP A 16 5.61 8.70 -5.02
CA TRP A 16 4.76 9.87 -5.13
C TRP A 16 4.84 10.42 -6.55
N ARG A 17 3.70 10.84 -7.07
CA ARG A 17 3.59 11.65 -8.28
C ARG A 17 2.77 12.88 -7.91
N ASP A 18 3.43 14.02 -7.88
CA ASP A 18 2.85 15.26 -7.34
C ASP A 18 2.35 15.01 -5.90
N ASP A 19 1.08 15.32 -5.62
CA ASP A 19 0.45 15.10 -4.31
C ASP A 19 -0.15 13.69 -4.14
N VAL A 20 0.03 12.81 -5.14
CA VAL A 20 -0.58 11.47 -5.15
C VAL A 20 0.43 10.42 -4.72
N MET A 21 0.14 9.73 -3.61
CA MET A 21 0.87 8.53 -3.22
C MET A 21 0.37 7.34 -4.02
N VAL A 22 1.19 6.86 -4.98
CA VAL A 22 0.82 5.78 -5.90
C VAL A 22 0.49 4.49 -5.14
N ASN A 23 1.26 4.16 -4.09
CA ASN A 23 0.99 2.99 -3.25
C ASN A 23 -0.41 3.03 -2.60
N ALA A 24 -0.83 4.21 -2.13
CA ALA A 24 -2.15 4.38 -1.51
C ALA A 24 -3.27 4.22 -2.54
N GLU A 25 -3.11 4.82 -3.71
CA GLU A 25 -4.12 4.74 -4.78
C GLU A 25 -4.32 3.31 -5.28
N LEU A 26 -3.24 2.54 -5.41
CA LEU A 26 -3.35 1.12 -5.80
C LEU A 26 -4.19 0.33 -4.79
N VAL A 27 -4.00 0.57 -3.50
CA VAL A 27 -4.78 -0.10 -2.45
C VAL A 27 -6.23 0.41 -2.44
N ARG A 28 -6.44 1.72 -2.54
CA ARG A 28 -7.77 2.37 -2.56
C ARG A 28 -8.65 1.88 -3.71
N LEU A 29 -8.06 1.67 -4.89
CA LEU A 29 -8.76 1.18 -6.08
C LEU A 29 -8.91 -0.36 -6.08
N GLY A 30 -8.42 -1.04 -5.05
CA GLY A 30 -8.49 -2.50 -4.93
C GLY A 30 -7.52 -3.24 -5.86
N TYR A 31 -6.46 -2.60 -6.35
CA TYR A 31 -5.44 -3.24 -7.20
C TYR A 31 -4.29 -3.88 -6.40
N ALA A 32 -4.21 -3.62 -5.09
CA ALA A 32 -3.15 -4.16 -4.24
C ALA A 32 -3.65 -4.46 -2.82
N TYR A 33 -3.03 -5.44 -2.17
CA TYR A 33 -3.21 -5.74 -0.75
C TYR A 33 -2.34 -4.84 0.12
N ALA A 34 -2.80 -4.48 1.33
CA ALA A 34 -2.00 -3.73 2.28
C ALA A 34 -0.97 -4.65 2.98
N TYR A 35 0.21 -4.79 2.39
CA TYR A 35 1.31 -5.55 3.00
C TYR A 35 2.20 -4.64 3.85
N THR A 36 2.40 -5.02 5.12
CA THR A 36 3.28 -4.30 6.05
C THR A 36 4.51 -5.13 6.35
N LEU A 37 5.69 -4.61 6.03
CA LEU A 37 6.97 -5.21 6.41
C LEU A 37 7.58 -4.41 7.57
N PRO A 38 7.57 -4.91 8.82
CA PRO A 38 8.30 -4.28 9.91
C PRO A 38 9.78 -4.15 9.55
N PRO A 39 10.47 -3.05 9.92
CA PRO A 39 10.01 -1.92 10.75
C PRO A 39 9.35 -0.75 9.99
N ASN A 40 9.10 -0.87 8.68
CA ASN A 40 8.63 0.23 7.83
C ASN A 40 7.09 0.37 7.87
N THR A 41 6.56 0.91 8.96
CA THR A 41 5.11 0.94 9.26
C THR A 41 4.47 2.33 9.13
N ARG A 42 5.17 3.33 8.59
CA ARG A 42 4.73 4.74 8.58
C ARG A 42 3.31 4.97 8.05
N TYR A 43 2.92 4.27 6.98
CA TYR A 43 1.59 4.40 6.35
C TYR A 43 0.70 3.16 6.53
N ARG A 44 1.02 2.29 7.50
CA ARG A 44 0.29 1.04 7.74
C ARG A 44 -1.20 1.28 7.93
N GLU A 45 -1.56 2.20 8.82
CA GLU A 45 -2.96 2.47 9.15
C GLU A 45 -3.74 3.03 7.95
N LEU A 46 -3.08 3.89 7.17
CA LEU A 46 -3.65 4.42 5.93
C LEU A 46 -3.99 3.29 4.94
N PHE A 47 -3.03 2.40 4.67
CA PHE A 47 -3.27 1.30 3.72
C PHE A 47 -4.31 0.30 4.22
N LEU A 48 -4.31 -0.05 5.51
CA LEU A 48 -5.33 -0.93 6.09
C LEU A 48 -6.74 -0.34 5.97
N ARG A 49 -6.89 0.97 6.18
CA ARG A 49 -8.17 1.66 5.99
C ARG A 49 -8.61 1.63 4.52
N LEU A 50 -7.72 1.99 3.60
CA LEU A 50 -8.00 2.02 2.16
C LEU A 50 -8.34 0.63 1.61
N GLU A 51 -7.67 -0.42 2.08
CA GLU A 51 -7.97 -1.80 1.68
C GLU A 51 -9.38 -2.20 2.16
N ARG A 52 -9.75 -1.83 3.39
CA ARG A 52 -11.10 -2.09 3.92
C ARG A 52 -12.16 -1.38 3.08
N GLU A 53 -11.95 -0.11 2.75
CA GLU A 53 -12.86 0.66 1.89
C GLU A 53 -13.00 0.01 0.51
N ALA A 54 -11.90 -0.47 -0.09
CA ALA A 54 -11.92 -1.15 -1.38
C ALA A 54 -12.69 -2.49 -1.33
N ARG A 55 -12.58 -3.23 -0.22
CA ARG A 55 -13.35 -4.48 0.01
C ARG A 55 -14.84 -4.21 0.17
N GLU A 56 -15.20 -3.22 0.98
CA GLU A 56 -16.60 -2.82 1.20
C GLU A 56 -17.28 -2.37 -0.09
N GLN A 57 -16.52 -1.68 -0.95
CA GLN A 57 -16.99 -1.20 -2.26
C GLN A 57 -16.86 -2.24 -3.39
N LYS A 58 -16.33 -3.44 -3.11
CA LYS A 58 -16.10 -4.50 -4.10
C LYS A 58 -15.30 -4.03 -5.32
N LEU A 59 -14.21 -3.30 -5.08
CA LEU A 59 -13.36 -2.75 -6.14
C LEU A 59 -12.22 -3.70 -6.54
N GLY A 60 -11.85 -3.70 -7.81
CA GLY A 60 -10.65 -4.39 -8.31
C GLY A 60 -10.62 -5.88 -7.95
N LEU A 61 -9.60 -6.28 -7.18
CA LEU A 61 -9.42 -7.64 -6.67
C LEU A 61 -10.57 -8.14 -5.77
N TRP A 62 -11.44 -7.24 -5.30
CA TRP A 62 -12.54 -7.52 -4.38
C TRP A 62 -13.92 -7.57 -5.04
N ALA A 63 -13.99 -7.52 -6.38
CA ALA A 63 -15.24 -7.44 -7.13
C ALA A 63 -16.04 -8.75 -7.22
N GLU A 64 -15.58 -9.83 -6.58
CA GLU A 64 -16.18 -11.17 -6.60
C GLU A 64 -17.24 -11.37 -5.50
#